data_AF-A0AAN4AE86-F1
#
_entry.id   AF-A0AAN4AE86-F1
#
_cell.length_a   1.000
_cell.length_b   1.000
_cell.length_c   1.000
_cell.angle_alpha   90.00
_cell.angle_beta   90.00
_cell.angle_gamma   90.00
#
_symmetry.space_group_name_H-M   'P 1'
#
loop_
_entity.id
_entity.type
_entity.pdbx_description
1 polymer ?
#
loop_
_entity_poly.entity_id
_entity_poly.type
_entity_poly.pdbx_seq_one_letter_code
_entity_poly.pdbx_strand_id
1 'polypeptide(L)'
;MLACNIADSFAKYRWCPNIIGPQSGGAVKDLPVHLFETMGQIQAKIPTEVLVTDRREFELAEEGFITLTMRKDSDNAAFFSANSVQKPKHFPGKDAETNYKLGTQLPYLFIINRLAHYIKVLQREQLGSWKERSDLERELNTWIRQYVADQENPPADVRSRKPLRAARVEVMDVEGEPGWYQVALSVRPHFKFMGANFELSLVGRLDRE
;
A
#
# COMPACT_ATOMS: atom_id res chain seq x y z
N MET A 1 -10.25 -11.01 -9.31
CA MET A 1 -9.17 -10.17 -9.89
C MET A 1 -8.29 -9.53 -8.81
N LEU A 2 -8.80 -8.66 -7.94
CA LEU A 2 -7.99 -8.04 -6.87
C LEU A 2 -7.28 -9.07 -5.97
N ALA A 3 -7.97 -10.14 -5.57
CA ALA A 3 -7.38 -11.24 -4.80
C ALA A 3 -6.21 -11.94 -5.52
N CYS A 4 -6.26 -12.05 -6.85
CA CYS A 4 -5.17 -12.60 -7.65
C CYS A 4 -3.93 -11.69 -7.57
N ASN A 5 -4.12 -10.37 -7.65
CA ASN A 5 -3.03 -9.40 -7.51
C ASN A 5 -2.43 -9.44 -6.10
N ILE A 6 -3.25 -9.62 -5.05
CA ILE A 6 -2.77 -9.82 -3.67
C ILE A 6 -1.90 -11.08 -3.59
N ALA A 7 -2.37 -12.20 -4.15
CA ALA A 7 -1.63 -13.46 -4.15
C ALA A 7 -0.31 -13.36 -4.95
N ASP A 8 -0.33 -12.71 -6.12
CA ASP A 8 0.84 -12.49 -6.97
C ASP A 8 1.88 -11.58 -6.28
N SER A 9 1.44 -10.49 -5.65
CA SER A 9 2.30 -9.63 -4.83
C SER A 9 2.98 -10.44 -3.71
N PHE A 10 2.20 -11.27 -3.00
CA PHE A 10 2.74 -12.15 -1.96
C PHE A 10 3.76 -13.14 -2.51
N ALA A 11 3.45 -13.79 -3.64
CA ALA A 11 4.31 -14.80 -4.24
C ALA A 11 5.66 -14.22 -4.66
N LYS A 12 5.65 -13.03 -5.28
CA LYS A 12 6.86 -12.36 -5.79
C LYS A 12 7.71 -11.74 -4.68
N TYR A 13 7.06 -11.04 -3.75
CA TYR A 13 7.75 -10.14 -2.83
C TYR A 13 7.65 -10.53 -1.35
N ARG A 14 6.84 -11.54 -1.02
CA ARG A 14 6.48 -11.87 0.36
C ARG A 14 5.86 -10.69 1.10
N TRP A 15 5.14 -9.82 0.39
CA TRP A 15 4.35 -8.73 0.92
C TRP A 15 3.21 -8.42 -0.05
N CYS A 16 2.11 -7.83 0.43
CA CYS A 16 0.96 -7.48 -0.40
C CYS A 16 0.76 -5.96 -0.69
N PRO A 17 1.79 -5.09 -0.74
CA PRO A 17 1.58 -3.69 -1.09
C PRO A 17 1.43 -3.47 -2.60
N ASN A 18 1.85 -4.43 -3.43
CA ASN A 18 1.87 -4.30 -4.90
C ASN A 18 0.58 -4.82 -5.52
N ILE A 19 -0.50 -4.11 -5.24
CA ILE A 19 -1.85 -4.45 -5.69
C ILE A 19 -2.56 -3.27 -6.38
N ILE A 20 -1.85 -2.16 -6.57
CA ILE A 20 -2.35 -0.93 -7.19
C ILE A 20 -1.35 -0.38 -8.22
N GLY A 21 -1.85 0.43 -9.13
CA GLY A 21 -1.12 1.07 -10.22
C GLY A 21 -0.88 0.12 -11.40
N PRO A 22 -0.91 0.63 -12.65
CA PRO A 22 -0.80 -0.20 -13.85
C PRO A 22 0.57 -0.90 -13.97
N GLN A 23 1.63 -0.30 -13.41
CA GLN A 23 2.99 -0.86 -13.42
C GLN A 23 3.41 -1.47 -12.07
N SER A 24 2.61 -1.29 -11.02
CA SER A 24 2.99 -1.55 -9.63
C SER A 24 2.19 -2.70 -8.99
N GLY A 25 1.69 -3.61 -9.82
CA GLY A 25 0.97 -4.83 -9.42
C GLY A 25 -0.56 -4.70 -9.40
N GLY A 26 -1.11 -3.56 -9.82
CA GLY A 26 -2.57 -3.37 -9.95
C GLY A 26 -3.16 -3.80 -11.29
N ALA A 27 -2.34 -4.11 -12.30
CA ALA A 27 -2.82 -4.49 -13.62
C ALA A 27 -3.45 -5.89 -13.64
N VAL A 28 -4.55 -6.00 -14.38
CA VAL A 28 -5.21 -7.24 -14.78
C VAL A 28 -5.11 -7.33 -16.29
N LYS A 29 -4.54 -8.43 -16.77
CA LYS A 29 -4.22 -8.63 -18.17
C LYS A 29 -5.12 -9.68 -18.80
N ASP A 30 -5.15 -9.68 -20.13
CA ASP A 30 -5.79 -10.70 -20.95
C ASP A 30 -7.28 -10.87 -20.61
N LEU A 31 -7.98 -9.75 -20.40
CA LEU A 31 -9.43 -9.80 -20.15
C LEU A 31 -10.18 -10.23 -21.40
N PRO A 32 -11.27 -10.99 -21.28
CA PRO A 32 -12.05 -11.42 -22.42
C PRO A 32 -12.70 -10.22 -23.12
N VAL A 33 -12.34 -10.00 -24.40
CA VAL A 33 -12.91 -8.96 -25.25
C VAL A 33 -13.85 -9.60 -26.25
N HIS A 34 -15.11 -9.16 -26.27
CA HIS A 34 -16.10 -9.63 -27.24
C HIS A 34 -16.12 -8.71 -28.46
N LEU A 35 -15.80 -9.26 -29.63
CA LEU A 35 -15.86 -8.56 -30.90
C LEU A 35 -17.21 -8.82 -31.58
N PHE A 36 -17.86 -7.76 -32.05
CA PHE A 36 -19.13 -7.85 -32.77
C PHE A 36 -19.16 -6.84 -33.93
N GLU A 37 -19.93 -7.14 -34.96
CA GLU A 37 -20.09 -6.26 -36.12
C GLU A 37 -21.24 -5.28 -35.89
N THR A 38 -21.01 -4.00 -36.17
CA THR A 38 -22.04 -2.97 -36.19
C THR A 38 -21.72 -1.95 -37.27
N MET A 39 -22.73 -1.56 -38.07
CA MET A 39 -22.59 -0.63 -39.19
C MET A 39 -21.42 -0.97 -40.14
N GLY A 40 -21.17 -2.27 -40.37
CA GLY A 40 -20.10 -2.74 -41.26
C GLY A 40 -18.67 -2.62 -40.69
N GLN A 41 -18.53 -2.35 -39.39
CA GLN A 41 -17.25 -2.31 -38.70
C GLN A 41 -17.24 -3.30 -37.53
N ILE A 42 -16.11 -3.96 -37.32
CA ILE A 42 -15.87 -4.78 -36.13
C ILE A 42 -15.58 -3.84 -34.97
N GLN A 43 -16.40 -3.92 -33.92
CA GLN A 43 -16.24 -3.17 -32.68
C GLN A 43 -15.96 -4.13 -31.52
N ALA A 44 -15.15 -3.67 -30.57
CA ALA A 44 -14.85 -4.38 -29.34
C ALA A 44 -15.75 -3.90 -28.21
N LYS A 45 -16.46 -4.82 -27.56
CA LYS A 45 -17.13 -4.55 -26.29
C LYS A 45 -16.08 -4.48 -25.18
N ILE A 46 -16.23 -3.49 -24.30
CA ILE A 46 -15.41 -3.34 -23.11
C ILE A 46 -15.49 -4.61 -22.22
N PRO A 47 -14.39 -5.06 -21.61
CA PRO A 47 -14.36 -6.22 -20.73
C PRO A 47 -14.90 -5.92 -19.33
N THR A 48 -14.94 -4.64 -18.92
CA THR A 48 -15.57 -4.19 -17.67
C THR A 48 -17.04 -3.84 -17.91
N GLU A 49 -17.87 -3.86 -16.87
CA GLU A 49 -19.31 -3.53 -17.01
C GLU A 49 -19.53 -2.06 -17.42
N VAL A 50 -18.66 -1.17 -16.94
CA VAL A 50 -18.72 0.27 -17.21
C VAL A 50 -17.32 0.80 -17.47
N LEU A 51 -17.23 1.89 -18.24
CA LEU A 51 -16.02 2.70 -18.35
C LEU A 51 -16.00 3.72 -17.22
N VAL A 52 -15.03 3.59 -16.33
CA VAL A 52 -14.78 4.55 -15.24
C VAL A 52 -13.75 5.56 -15.72
N THR A 53 -14.06 6.85 -15.66
CA THR A 53 -13.10 7.92 -15.93
C THR A 53 -12.21 8.16 -14.72
N ASP A 54 -11.01 8.71 -14.91
CA ASP A 54 -10.07 8.97 -13.80
C ASP A 54 -10.70 9.81 -12.68
N ARG A 55 -11.54 10.80 -13.03
CA ARG A 55 -12.29 11.58 -12.05
C ARG A 55 -13.26 10.72 -11.23
N ARG A 56 -14.01 9.83 -11.90
CA ARG A 56 -14.96 8.94 -11.22
C ARG A 56 -14.23 7.89 -10.39
N GLU A 57 -13.07 7.41 -10.84
CA GLU A 57 -12.23 6.52 -10.05
C GLU A 57 -11.84 7.19 -8.72
N PHE A 58 -11.37 8.44 -8.79
CA PHE A 58 -11.00 9.21 -7.61
C PHE A 58 -12.19 9.42 -6.66
N GLU A 59 -13.33 9.87 -7.17
CA GLU A 59 -14.55 10.08 -6.37
C GLU A 59 -15.02 8.77 -5.70
N LEU A 60 -15.01 7.65 -6.43
CA LEU A 60 -15.37 6.34 -5.87
C LEU A 60 -14.35 5.85 -4.84
N ALA A 61 -13.07 6.11 -5.05
CA ALA A 61 -12.02 5.76 -4.11
C ALA A 61 -12.14 6.55 -2.79
N GLU A 62 -12.56 7.81 -2.83
CA GLU A 62 -12.85 8.60 -1.63
C GLU A 62 -14.02 8.03 -0.82
N GLU A 63 -15.00 7.43 -1.49
CA GLU A 63 -16.12 6.71 -0.87
C GLU A 63 -15.79 5.26 -0.47
N GLY A 64 -14.52 4.85 -0.59
CA GLY A 64 -14.04 3.53 -0.13
C GLY A 64 -14.31 2.39 -1.10
N PHE A 65 -14.62 2.69 -2.37
CA PHE A 65 -14.69 1.69 -3.43
C PHE A 65 -13.32 1.43 -4.05
N ILE A 66 -13.16 0.23 -4.61
CA ILE A 66 -11.98 -0.17 -5.36
C ILE A 66 -12.44 -0.45 -6.78
N THR A 67 -12.13 0.46 -7.70
CA THR A 67 -12.61 0.35 -9.09
C THR A 67 -11.59 -0.38 -9.97
N LEU A 68 -12.11 -1.19 -10.90
CA LEU A 68 -11.31 -1.78 -11.96
C LEU A 68 -11.48 -0.93 -13.21
N THR A 69 -10.46 -0.14 -13.53
CA THR A 69 -10.51 0.80 -14.65
C THR A 69 -9.83 0.20 -15.87
N MET A 70 -10.59 0.02 -16.95
CA MET A 70 -10.10 -0.46 -18.23
C MET A 70 -9.23 0.61 -18.92
N ARG A 71 -8.12 0.18 -19.53
CA ARG A 71 -7.38 1.01 -20.47
C ARG A 71 -8.09 1.00 -21.83
N LYS A 72 -8.46 2.18 -22.34
CA LYS A 72 -9.06 2.31 -23.68
C LYS A 72 -8.20 1.63 -24.74
N ASP A 73 -8.86 1.00 -25.70
CA ASP A 73 -8.24 0.30 -26.84
C ASP A 73 -7.28 -0.83 -26.43
N SER A 74 -7.51 -1.45 -25.27
CA SER A 74 -6.75 -2.58 -24.77
C SER A 74 -7.67 -3.56 -24.03
N ASP A 75 -7.22 -4.81 -23.93
CA ASP A 75 -7.76 -5.87 -23.08
C ASP A 75 -7.27 -5.82 -21.63
N ASN A 76 -6.58 -4.73 -21.24
CA ASN A 76 -6.01 -4.57 -19.91
C ASN A 76 -6.86 -3.62 -19.04
N ALA A 77 -6.94 -3.93 -17.75
CA ALA A 77 -7.49 -3.04 -16.74
C ALA A 77 -6.53 -2.90 -15.56
N ALA A 78 -6.73 -1.91 -14.69
CA ALA A 78 -5.92 -1.75 -13.50
C ALA A 78 -6.72 -1.21 -12.32
N PHE A 79 -6.33 -1.62 -11.12
CA PHE A 79 -6.69 -0.94 -9.88
C PHE A 79 -5.71 0.22 -9.68
N PHE A 80 -6.18 1.47 -9.69
CA PHE A 80 -5.33 2.64 -9.46
C PHE A 80 -5.17 2.94 -7.97
N SER A 81 -6.25 2.77 -7.22
CA SER A 81 -6.29 2.88 -5.77
C SER A 81 -6.89 1.62 -5.14
N ALA A 82 -6.67 1.46 -3.83
CA ALA A 82 -7.25 0.37 -3.05
C ALA A 82 -7.50 0.88 -1.62
N ASN A 83 -8.54 1.70 -1.46
CA ASN A 83 -8.98 2.20 -0.18
C ASN A 83 -9.94 1.19 0.47
N SER A 84 -9.89 1.10 1.79
CA SER A 84 -10.90 0.41 2.57
C SER A 84 -12.17 1.25 2.68
N VAL A 85 -13.25 0.63 3.14
CA VAL A 85 -14.52 1.29 3.45
C VAL A 85 -14.44 2.24 4.65
N GLN A 86 -13.30 2.30 5.35
CA GLN A 86 -13.13 3.18 6.50
C GLN A 86 -13.03 4.64 6.06
N LYS A 87 -14.02 5.44 6.47
CA LYS A 87 -14.03 6.88 6.20
C LYS A 87 -12.83 7.58 6.88
N PRO A 88 -12.00 8.33 6.13
CA PRO A 88 -10.96 9.20 6.69
C PRO A 88 -11.54 10.21 7.68
N LYS A 89 -10.87 10.42 8.81
CA LYS A 89 -11.23 11.45 9.81
C LYS A 89 -10.37 12.69 9.60
N HIS A 90 -10.97 13.86 9.76
CA HIS A 90 -10.24 15.12 9.80
C HIS A 90 -9.73 15.39 11.21
N PHE A 91 -8.49 15.88 11.28
CA PHE A 91 -7.84 16.25 12.52
C PHE A 91 -7.29 17.68 12.39
N PRO A 92 -7.15 18.42 13.50
CA PRO A 92 -6.59 19.77 13.47
C PRO A 92 -5.11 19.81 13.00
N GLY A 93 -4.40 18.68 13.00
CA GLY A 93 -3.02 18.56 12.53
C GLY A 93 -2.88 17.70 11.26
N LYS A 94 -2.13 18.21 10.27
CA LYS A 94 -1.88 17.52 8.99
C LYS A 94 -1.21 16.16 9.14
N ASP A 95 -0.35 15.99 10.15
CA ASP A 95 0.35 14.72 10.40
C ASP A 95 -0.62 13.64 10.91
N ALA A 96 -1.51 14.01 11.83
CA ALA A 96 -2.53 13.10 12.36
C ALA A 96 -3.51 12.67 11.25
N GLU A 97 -3.91 13.61 10.39
CA GLU A 97 -4.74 13.33 9.22
C GLU A 97 -4.04 12.43 8.21
N THR A 98 -2.78 12.70 7.90
CA THR A 98 -1.97 11.87 6.99
C THR A 98 -1.84 10.45 7.54
N ASN A 99 -1.51 10.30 8.82
CA ASN A 99 -1.38 9.00 9.47
C ASN A 99 -2.69 8.22 9.46
N TYR A 100 -3.82 8.90 9.73
CA TYR A 100 -5.12 8.26 9.68
C TYR A 100 -5.47 7.82 8.26
N LYS A 101 -5.19 8.65 7.24
CA LYS A 101 -5.42 8.33 5.83
C LYS A 101 -4.57 7.13 5.37
N LEU A 102 -3.34 6.98 5.86
CA LEU A 102 -2.55 5.77 5.57
C LEU A 102 -3.23 4.51 6.11
N GLY A 103 -3.86 4.61 7.29
CA GLY A 103 -4.62 3.53 7.91
C GLY A 103 -5.87 3.12 7.13
N THR A 104 -6.38 3.94 6.20
CA THR A 104 -7.54 3.57 5.37
C THR A 104 -7.15 2.84 4.08
N GLN A 105 -5.88 2.74 3.73
CA GLN A 105 -5.45 2.14 2.45
C GLN A 105 -5.01 0.69 2.62
N LEU A 106 -5.57 -0.21 1.80
CA LEU A 106 -5.29 -1.64 1.87
C LEU A 106 -3.81 -2.00 1.68
N PRO A 107 -3.03 -1.37 0.77
CA PRO A 107 -1.60 -1.69 0.62
C PRO A 107 -0.81 -1.54 1.92
N TYR A 108 -1.12 -0.53 2.74
CA TYR A 108 -0.46 -0.30 4.02
C TYR A 108 -1.04 -1.18 5.12
N LEU A 109 -2.36 -1.39 5.14
CA LEU A 109 -3.00 -2.33 6.07
C LEU A 109 -2.45 -3.76 5.92
N PHE A 110 -2.20 -4.23 4.70
CA PHE A 110 -1.59 -5.55 4.50
C PHE A 110 -0.17 -5.64 5.04
N ILE A 111 0.61 -4.56 5.03
CA ILE A 111 1.93 -4.52 5.66
C ILE A 111 1.77 -4.68 7.17
N ILE A 112 0.90 -3.88 7.80
CA ILE A 112 0.66 -3.92 9.25
C ILE A 112 0.13 -5.29 9.69
N ASN A 113 -0.87 -5.83 9.00
CA ASN A 113 -1.45 -7.14 9.33
C ASN A 113 -0.41 -8.26 9.26
N ARG A 114 0.49 -8.22 8.26
CA ARG A 114 1.56 -9.21 8.17
C ARG A 114 2.60 -9.06 9.28
N LEU A 115 2.95 -7.84 9.68
CA LEU A 115 3.81 -7.60 10.83
C LEU A 115 3.17 -8.13 12.12
N ALA A 116 1.86 -7.90 12.30
CA ALA A 116 1.12 -8.45 13.43
C ALA A 116 1.15 -9.98 13.45
N HIS A 117 0.97 -10.64 12.29
CA HIS A 117 1.08 -12.10 12.19
C HIS A 117 2.48 -12.59 12.61
N TYR A 118 3.55 -11.94 12.14
CA TYR A 118 4.90 -12.32 12.52
C TYR A 118 5.18 -12.12 14.01
N ILE A 119 4.82 -10.97 14.56
CA ILE A 119 5.03 -10.67 15.99
C ILE A 119 4.29 -11.69 16.85
N LYS A 120 3.05 -12.03 16.48
CA LYS A 120 2.26 -13.03 17.21
C LYS A 120 2.94 -14.40 17.27
N VAL A 121 3.55 -14.84 16.16
CA VAL A 121 4.27 -16.12 16.11
C VAL A 121 5.58 -16.03 16.89
N LEU A 122 6.39 -15.01 16.65
CA LEU A 122 7.68 -14.80 17.33
C LEU A 122 7.52 -14.74 18.85
N GLN A 123 6.56 -13.95 19.34
CA GLN A 123 6.32 -13.84 20.78
C GLN A 123 5.83 -15.17 21.35
N ARG A 124 4.97 -15.90 20.64
CA ARG A 124 4.46 -17.20 21.09
C ARG A 124 5.57 -18.24 21.26
N GLU A 125 6.53 -18.28 20.33
CA GLU A 125 7.68 -19.18 20.39
C GLU A 125 8.64 -18.84 21.54
N GLN A 126 8.63 -17.59 22.02
CA GLN A 126 9.49 -17.12 23.09
C GLN A 126 8.86 -17.20 24.49
N LEU A 127 7.58 -17.55 24.60
CA LEU A 127 6.92 -17.71 25.90
C LEU A 127 7.61 -18.78 26.76
N GLY A 128 7.93 -18.43 28.01
CA GLY A 128 8.63 -19.31 28.95
C GLY A 128 10.16 -19.27 28.84
N SER A 129 10.73 -18.47 27.93
CA SER A 129 12.17 -18.21 27.89
C SER A 129 12.59 -17.16 28.93
N TRP A 130 13.85 -17.24 29.38
CA TRP A 130 14.45 -16.28 30.30
C TRP A 130 14.80 -15.00 29.54
N LYS A 131 13.86 -14.06 29.46
CA LYS A 131 14.05 -12.77 28.78
C LYS A 131 13.60 -11.61 29.64
N GLU A 132 14.42 -10.58 29.66
CA GLU A 132 14.05 -9.29 30.21
C GLU A 132 13.47 -8.38 29.12
N ARG A 133 12.85 -7.28 29.55
CA ARG A 133 12.34 -6.21 28.68
C ARG A 133 13.34 -5.79 27.60
N SER A 134 14.61 -5.60 28.00
CA SER A 134 15.69 -5.13 27.13
C SER A 134 16.09 -6.15 26.06
N ASP A 135 16.00 -7.44 26.38
CA ASP A 135 16.26 -8.52 25.44
C ASP A 135 15.18 -8.59 24.37
N LEU A 136 13.91 -8.52 24.79
CA LEU A 136 12.77 -8.52 23.87
C LEU A 136 12.83 -7.32 22.92
N GLU A 137 13.13 -6.13 23.45
CA GLU A 137 13.26 -4.91 22.64
C GLU A 137 14.39 -5.04 21.61
N ARG A 138 15.57 -5.53 22.01
CA ARG A 138 16.73 -5.71 21.13
C ARG A 138 16.45 -6.72 20.03
N GLU A 139 15.84 -7.85 20.36
CA GLU A 139 15.52 -8.88 19.39
C GLU A 139 14.47 -8.44 18.37
N LEU A 140 13.37 -7.83 18.84
CA LEU A 140 12.32 -7.35 17.95
C LEU A 140 12.82 -6.22 17.03
N ASN A 141 13.68 -5.32 17.53
CA ASN A 141 14.31 -4.30 16.69
C ASN A 141 15.30 -4.91 15.68
N THR A 142 16.05 -5.94 16.06
CA THR A 142 16.94 -6.67 15.14
C THR A 142 16.15 -7.38 14.05
N TRP A 143 15.05 -8.04 14.44
CA TRP A 143 14.14 -8.72 13.53
C TRP A 143 13.48 -7.75 12.54
N ILE A 144 12.89 -6.63 12.99
CA ILE A 144 12.16 -5.73 12.10
C ILE A 144 13.08 -5.03 11.10
N ARG A 145 14.36 -4.82 11.46
CA ARG A 145 15.37 -4.16 10.61
C ARG A 145 15.60 -4.88 9.27
N GLN A 146 15.36 -6.19 9.19
CA GLN A 146 15.48 -6.94 7.94
C GLN A 146 14.50 -6.45 6.85
N TYR A 147 13.37 -5.85 7.25
CA TYR A 147 12.32 -5.34 6.37
C TYR A 147 12.42 -3.83 6.11
N VAL A 148 13.45 -3.17 6.66
CA VAL A 148 13.73 -1.75 6.45
C VAL A 148 14.74 -1.57 5.32
N ALA A 149 14.44 -0.70 4.36
CA ALA A 149 15.37 -0.29 3.31
C ALA A 149 16.11 0.98 3.74
N ASP A 150 17.38 0.84 4.12
CA ASP A 150 18.26 1.91 4.62
C ASP A 150 18.86 2.79 3.50
N GLN A 151 18.39 2.62 2.26
CA GLN A 151 18.83 3.40 1.11
C GLN A 151 17.86 4.56 0.88
N GLU A 152 18.37 5.73 0.50
CA GLU A 152 17.53 6.90 0.25
C GLU A 152 16.54 6.68 -0.91
N ASN A 153 17.02 6.05 -1.99
CA ASN A 153 16.25 5.74 -3.19
C ASN A 153 16.41 4.26 -3.58
N PRO A 154 15.79 3.32 -2.83
CA PRO A 154 15.91 1.91 -3.16
C PRO A 154 15.17 1.61 -4.48
N PRO A 155 15.67 0.66 -5.30
CA PRO A 155 14.96 0.23 -6.51
C PRO A 155 13.60 -0.37 -6.16
N ALA A 156 12.68 -0.41 -7.13
CA ALA A 156 11.30 -0.84 -6.91
C ALA A 156 11.20 -2.28 -6.35
N ASP A 157 12.05 -3.20 -6.81
CA ASP A 157 12.10 -4.58 -6.28
C ASP A 157 12.49 -4.61 -4.79
N VAL A 158 13.50 -3.83 -4.38
CA VAL A 158 13.93 -3.74 -2.98
C VAL A 158 12.83 -3.14 -2.11
N ARG A 159 12.18 -2.04 -2.55
CA ARG A 159 11.02 -1.45 -1.84
C ARG A 159 9.86 -2.44 -1.68
N SER A 160 9.71 -3.36 -2.62
CA SER A 160 8.66 -4.36 -2.61
C SER A 160 8.94 -5.49 -1.61
N ARG A 161 10.21 -5.90 -1.47
CA ARG A 161 10.66 -6.92 -0.51
C ARG A 161 10.86 -6.36 0.91
N LYS A 162 11.23 -5.09 1.01
CA LYS A 162 11.46 -4.32 2.24
C LYS A 162 10.50 -3.12 2.26
N PRO A 163 9.25 -3.31 2.71
CA PRO A 163 8.20 -2.31 2.56
C PRO A 163 8.35 -1.11 3.50
N LEU A 164 9.29 -1.15 4.46
CA LEU A 164 9.45 -0.13 5.49
C LEU A 164 10.62 0.78 5.17
N ARG A 165 10.41 2.10 5.31
CA ARG A 165 11.48 3.11 5.31
C ARG A 165 12.11 3.27 6.70
N ALA A 166 11.31 3.12 7.75
CA ALA A 166 11.79 3.12 9.12
C ALA A 166 10.87 2.26 9.99
N ALA A 167 11.42 1.69 11.06
CA ALA A 167 10.67 0.96 12.06
C ALA A 167 11.35 1.09 13.42
N ARG A 168 10.55 1.11 14.48
CA ARG A 168 11.02 1.11 15.86
C ARG A 168 10.06 0.27 16.71
N VAL A 169 10.62 -0.59 17.54
CA VAL A 169 9.87 -1.33 18.56
C VAL A 169 10.30 -0.81 19.93
N GLU A 170 9.33 -0.49 20.77
CA GLU A 170 9.54 -0.12 22.17
C GLU A 170 8.84 -1.16 23.05
N VAL A 171 9.50 -1.60 24.11
CA VAL A 171 8.98 -2.59 25.05
C VAL A 171 8.95 -1.96 26.44
N MET A 172 7.77 -1.98 27.07
CA MET A 172 7.50 -1.43 28.39
C MET A 172 7.07 -2.55 29.34
N ASP A 173 7.44 -2.44 30.61
CA ASP A 173 6.93 -3.32 31.67
C ASP A 173 5.44 -3.04 31.92
N VAL A 174 4.68 -4.08 32.24
CA VAL A 174 3.31 -3.94 32.72
C VAL A 174 3.34 -3.85 34.25
N GLU A 175 2.90 -2.72 34.78
CA GLU A 175 2.88 -2.47 36.22
C GLU A 175 2.03 -3.53 36.94
N GLY A 176 2.60 -4.16 37.96
CA GLY A 176 1.92 -5.19 38.76
C GLY A 176 1.96 -6.61 38.18
N GLU A 177 2.48 -6.81 36.96
CA GLU A 177 2.53 -8.12 36.30
C GLU A 177 3.96 -8.51 35.88
N PRO A 178 4.75 -9.15 36.76
CA PRO A 178 6.10 -9.60 36.43
C PRO A 178 6.13 -10.55 35.23
N GLY A 179 7.00 -10.28 34.27
CA GLY A 179 7.12 -11.06 33.03
C GLY A 179 6.11 -10.69 31.94
N TRP A 180 5.22 -9.73 32.19
CA TRP A 180 4.35 -9.16 31.18
C TRP A 180 4.92 -7.86 30.62
N TYR A 181 4.91 -7.75 29.30
CA TYR A 181 5.48 -6.62 28.57
C TYR A 181 4.49 -6.08 27.53
N GLN A 182 4.38 -4.76 27.45
CA GLN A 182 3.67 -4.08 26.38
C GLN A 182 4.65 -3.75 25.26
N VAL A 183 4.31 -4.17 24.03
CA VAL A 183 5.12 -3.90 22.83
C VAL A 183 4.42 -2.86 21.95
N ALA A 184 5.08 -1.72 21.74
CA ALA A 184 4.64 -0.68 20.82
C ALA A 184 5.50 -0.73 19.55
N LEU A 185 4.87 -1.01 18.40
CA LEU A 185 5.51 -1.01 17.09
C LEU A 185 5.14 0.26 16.31
N SER A 186 6.14 1.09 16.01
CA SER A 186 6.02 2.23 15.12
C SER A 186 6.68 1.93 13.78
N VAL A 187 5.94 2.05 12.67
CA VAL A 187 6.50 1.82 11.33
C VAL A 187 6.15 2.95 10.37
N ARG A 188 7.08 3.22 9.46
CA ARG A 188 6.91 4.14 8.33
C ARG A 188 7.06 3.37 7.02
N PRO A 189 5.98 3.09 6.28
CA PRO A 189 6.06 2.41 4.99
C PRO A 189 6.65 3.32 3.90
N HIS A 190 7.08 2.72 2.79
CA HIS A 190 7.33 3.47 1.56
C HIS A 190 6.01 3.95 0.95
N PHE A 191 5.90 5.25 0.70
CA PHE A 191 4.70 5.81 0.08
C PHE A 191 4.62 5.47 -1.40
N LYS A 192 3.42 5.10 -1.84
CA LYS A 192 3.06 5.01 -3.25
C LYS A 192 2.68 6.38 -3.78
N PHE A 193 3.01 6.62 -5.05
CA PHE A 193 2.57 7.81 -5.75
C PHE A 193 1.06 7.69 -6.03
N MET A 194 0.29 8.66 -5.54
CA MET A 194 -1.19 8.67 -5.66
C MET A 194 -1.72 9.80 -6.54
N GLY A 195 -0.86 10.73 -6.98
CA GLY A 195 -1.24 11.90 -7.77
C GLY A 195 -0.35 13.10 -7.51
N ALA A 196 -0.40 14.08 -8.41
CA ALA A 196 0.28 15.36 -8.29
C ALA A 196 -0.51 16.44 -9.05
N ASN A 197 -0.51 17.66 -8.52
CA ASN A 197 -0.98 18.83 -9.25
C ASN A 197 0.19 19.37 -10.08
N PHE A 198 -0.04 19.65 -11.36
CA PHE A 198 0.97 20.21 -12.26
C PHE A 198 0.54 21.62 -12.65
N GLU A 199 1.42 22.59 -12.41
CA GLU A 199 1.28 23.96 -12.91
C GLU A 199 2.31 24.18 -14.00
N LEU A 200 1.87 24.61 -15.19
CA LEU A 200 2.72 24.95 -16.30
C LEU A 200 2.68 26.46 -16.47
N SER A 201 3.81 27.13 -16.26
CA SER A 201 3.95 28.57 -16.50
C SER A 201 4.96 28.83 -17.61
N LEU A 202 4.55 29.64 -18.59
CA LEU A 202 5.44 30.16 -19.63
C LEU A 202 6.01 31.48 -19.15
N VAL A 203 7.29 31.49 -18.76
CA VAL A 203 7.98 32.71 -18.30
C VAL A 203 8.82 33.26 -19.44
N GLY A 204 8.36 34.34 -20.06
CA GLY A 204 9.17 35.17 -20.97
C GLY A 204 9.78 36.32 -20.19
N ARG A 205 11.01 36.18 -19.68
CA ARG A 205 11.81 37.34 -19.29
C ARG A 205 12.65 37.77 -20.50
N LEU A 206 12.36 38.95 -21.01
CA LEU A 206 13.39 39.78 -21.62
C LEU A 206 14.01 40.54 -20.44
N ASP A 207 15.19 40.12 -20.01
CA ASP A 207 16.01 40.95 -19.11
C ASP A 207 16.28 42.27 -19.86
N ARG A 208 15.69 43.36 -19.37
CA ARG A 208 16.22 44.70 -19.62
C ARG A 208 16.99 45.08 -18.37
N GLU A 209 18.27 45.36 -18.57
CA GLU A 209 19.25 45.85 -17.58
C GLU A 209 18.65 46.83 -16.57
#